data_AF-A0A7S1H3L9-F1
#
_entry.id   AF-A0A7S1H3L9-F1
#
_cell.length_a   1.000
_cell.length_b   1.000
_cell.length_c   1.000
_cell.angle_alpha   90.00
_cell.angle_beta   90.00
_cell.angle_gamma   90.00
#
_symmetry.space_group_name_H-M   'P 1'
#
loop_
_entity.id
_entity.type
_entity.pdbx_description
1 polymer ?
#
loop_
_entity_poly.entity_id
_entity_poly.type
_entity_poly.pdbx_seq_one_letter_code
_entity_poly.pdbx_strand_id
1 'polypeptide(L)'
;MGVSSNEDPAVIMKAESPPPKTTKSVGSQPLKKRINSMALEAEHVPDASAKEWDIISGRGGKSNHHPGNKRFRQVVDEMKSKYRTTNVKTDKTALSKAIVDYVESYGGRFLTKKNAKGGHYRVMTKAESRKKTSQALRETKELKWKLNGPPTP
;
A
#
# COMPACT_ATOMS: atom_id res chain seq x y z
N MET A 1 -3.90 3.85 81.90
CA MET A 1 -3.52 5.06 81.14
C MET A 1 -3.55 4.64 79.68
N GLY A 2 -4.40 5.09 78.78
CA GLY A 2 -5.29 6.24 78.69
C GLY A 2 -5.37 6.56 77.19
N VAL A 3 -6.58 6.74 76.66
CA VAL A 3 -6.98 7.33 75.35
C VAL A 3 -6.51 6.56 74.08
N SER A 4 -7.35 6.05 73.18
CA SER A 4 -8.55 6.55 72.48
C SER A 4 -8.31 7.84 71.71
N SER A 5 -8.12 7.73 70.39
CA SER A 5 -8.57 8.65 69.32
C SER A 5 -7.86 8.23 68.03
N ASN A 6 -8.58 7.74 67.03
CA ASN A 6 -9.17 8.53 65.93
C ASN A 6 -8.03 9.03 64.99
N GLU A 7 -8.01 8.88 63.67
CA GLU A 7 -9.06 8.98 62.66
C GLU A 7 -8.57 8.30 61.36
N ASP A 8 -9.43 7.48 60.75
CA ASP A 8 -9.53 7.43 59.28
C ASP A 8 -10.75 8.29 58.91
N PRO A 9 -10.65 9.17 57.90
CA PRO A 9 -11.77 9.23 56.97
C PRO A 9 -11.35 9.44 55.50
N ALA A 10 -12.02 8.67 54.64
CA ALA A 10 -12.83 9.15 53.52
C ALA A 10 -12.18 10.14 52.51
N VAL A 11 -11.89 9.75 51.26
CA VAL A 11 -12.84 9.62 50.13
C VAL A 11 -13.12 10.95 49.37
N ILE A 12 -13.29 10.80 48.03
CA ILE A 12 -14.04 11.66 47.07
C ILE A 12 -13.28 12.69 46.18
N MET A 13 -13.12 12.25 44.92
CA MET A 13 -13.60 12.82 43.64
C MET A 13 -13.00 14.07 42.95
N LYS A 14 -12.75 13.82 41.64
CA LYS A 14 -12.98 14.64 40.42
C LYS A 14 -12.12 15.88 40.16
N ALA A 15 -11.44 15.92 39.00
CA ALA A 15 -11.93 16.60 37.79
C ALA A 15 -10.89 16.59 36.62
N GLU A 16 -11.37 16.24 35.43
CA GLU A 16 -11.18 16.88 34.11
C GLU A 16 -9.78 17.14 33.45
N SER A 17 -9.69 16.78 32.16
CA SER A 17 -8.61 17.08 31.16
C SER A 17 -8.83 18.47 30.48
N PRO A 18 -8.17 18.91 29.37
CA PRO A 18 -6.82 18.73 28.74
C PRO A 18 -6.15 20.13 28.41
N PRO A 19 -5.37 20.34 27.30
CA PRO A 19 -3.94 20.09 27.01
C PRO A 19 -3.06 21.39 26.91
N PRO A 20 -1.75 21.31 26.61
CA PRO A 20 -1.29 22.10 25.45
C PRO A 20 -0.23 21.47 24.54
N LYS A 21 -0.21 22.02 23.33
CA LYS A 21 0.50 21.65 22.11
C LYS A 21 2.00 22.03 22.15
N THR A 22 2.77 21.29 21.34
CA THR A 22 3.95 21.70 20.54
C THR A 22 5.17 22.30 21.23
N THR A 23 6.33 21.66 21.07
CA THR A 23 7.54 22.26 20.49
C THR A 23 8.42 21.18 19.81
N LYS A 24 9.27 21.65 18.89
CA LYS A 24 9.93 20.94 17.79
C LYS A 24 11.33 20.40 18.16
N SER A 25 11.86 19.60 17.22
CA SER A 25 13.28 19.38 16.88
C SER A 25 14.02 18.33 17.74
N VAL A 26 14.95 17.50 17.25
CA VAL A 26 15.94 17.64 16.18
C VAL A 26 16.13 16.27 15.49
N GLY A 27 16.47 16.30 14.19
CA GLY A 27 16.62 15.12 13.35
C GLY A 27 17.74 14.17 13.78
N SER A 28 17.54 12.90 13.45
CA SER A 28 18.59 11.89 13.37
C SER A 28 18.41 11.13 12.06
N GLN A 29 18.87 11.74 10.96
CA GLN A 29 19.43 11.01 9.83
C GLN A 29 20.88 10.73 10.24
N PRO A 30 21.42 9.48 10.15
CA PRO A 30 21.94 9.07 8.85
C PRO A 30 22.02 7.55 8.61
N LEU A 31 21.84 7.12 7.36
CA LEU A 31 22.84 6.28 6.68
C LEU A 31 22.62 6.31 5.17
N LYS A 32 23.27 7.28 4.52
CA LYS A 32 23.53 7.22 3.08
C LYS A 32 24.54 6.10 2.83
N LYS A 33 24.08 4.86 2.77
CA LYS A 33 24.91 3.77 2.22
C LYS A 33 24.92 3.94 0.70
N ARG A 34 26.09 4.35 0.20
CA ARG A 34 26.54 4.28 -1.20
C ARG A 34 26.02 2.98 -1.82
N ILE A 35 24.95 3.08 -2.60
CA ILE A 35 24.59 2.03 -3.54
C ILE A 35 25.52 2.23 -4.73
N ASN A 36 26.43 1.27 -4.90
CA ASN A 36 27.34 1.20 -6.04
C ASN A 36 26.55 1.47 -7.32
N SER A 37 27.05 2.42 -8.10
CA SER A 37 26.48 2.98 -9.33
C SER A 37 26.57 2.00 -10.52
N MET A 38 26.13 0.76 -10.32
CA MET A 38 26.28 -0.32 -11.29
C MET A 38 25.07 -1.28 -11.29
N ALA A 39 23.88 -0.79 -10.91
CA ALA A 39 22.65 -1.55 -10.95
C ALA A 39 21.58 -0.88 -11.83
N LEU A 40 21.18 -1.64 -12.85
CA LEU A 40 19.90 -1.59 -13.56
C LEU A 40 19.74 -0.51 -14.65
N GLU A 41 20.16 -0.86 -15.87
CA GLU A 41 19.44 -0.43 -17.08
C GLU A 41 17.99 -0.91 -16.93
N ALA A 42 17.11 -0.05 -16.43
CA ALA A 42 15.70 -0.40 -16.31
C ALA A 42 15.13 -0.55 -17.72
N GLU A 43 14.64 -1.75 -18.05
CA GLU A 43 14.11 -2.00 -19.39
C GLU A 43 13.03 -1.00 -19.75
N HIS A 44 13.25 -0.33 -20.88
CA HIS A 44 12.34 0.68 -21.42
C HIS A 44 11.40 0.00 -22.41
N VAL A 45 10.11 0.08 -22.13
CA VAL A 45 9.05 -0.48 -22.96
C VAL A 45 8.34 0.68 -23.66
N PRO A 46 8.30 0.73 -25.00
CA PRO A 46 7.46 1.70 -25.72
C PRO A 46 5.99 1.60 -25.29
N ASP A 47 5.22 2.70 -25.30
CA ASP A 47 3.77 2.67 -24.99
C ASP A 47 3.02 1.64 -25.86
N ALA A 48 3.40 1.53 -27.14
CA ALA A 48 2.83 0.59 -28.10
C ALA A 48 3.16 -0.89 -27.83
N SER A 49 4.14 -1.19 -26.98
CA SER A 49 4.60 -2.55 -26.69
C SER A 49 4.13 -3.05 -25.31
N ALA A 50 3.26 -2.30 -24.62
CA ALA A 50 2.61 -2.79 -23.42
C ALA A 50 1.74 -4.01 -23.77
N LYS A 51 2.03 -5.15 -23.15
CA LYS A 51 1.30 -6.40 -23.38
C LYS A 51 -0.04 -6.39 -22.67
N GLU A 52 -0.96 -7.23 -23.10
CA GLU A 52 -2.29 -7.38 -22.48
C GLU A 52 -2.23 -7.62 -20.96
N TRP A 53 -1.25 -8.41 -20.51
CA TRP A 53 -1.05 -8.79 -19.11
C TRP A 53 -0.25 -7.77 -18.30
N ASP A 54 0.30 -6.73 -18.93
CA ASP A 54 1.07 -5.70 -18.25
C ASP A 54 0.16 -4.81 -17.38
N ILE A 55 0.70 -4.39 -16.25
CA ILE A 55 0.00 -3.55 -15.27
C ILE A 55 0.56 -2.14 -15.34
N ILE A 56 -0.25 -1.23 -15.88
CA ILE A 56 0.16 0.16 -16.09
C ILE A 56 -0.06 0.96 -14.81
N SER A 57 1.00 1.59 -14.33
CA SER A 57 0.98 2.52 -13.21
C SER A 57 0.74 3.94 -13.69
N GLY A 58 -0.34 4.55 -13.20
CA GLY A 58 -0.68 5.94 -13.47
C GLY A 58 -2.16 6.23 -13.26
N ARG A 59 -2.50 7.51 -13.27
CA ARG A 59 -3.89 8.02 -13.28
C ARG A 59 -4.34 8.25 -14.73
N GLY A 60 -5.58 7.90 -15.05
CA GLY A 60 -6.21 8.15 -16.37
C GLY A 60 -6.87 6.93 -17.03
N GLY A 61 -7.55 7.18 -18.17
CA GLY A 61 -8.37 6.19 -18.86
C GLY A 61 -7.63 4.94 -19.35
N LYS A 62 -6.41 5.08 -19.89
CA LYS A 62 -5.59 3.94 -20.36
C LYS A 62 -5.34 2.92 -19.24
N SER A 63 -4.92 3.39 -18.06
CA SER A 63 -4.69 2.55 -16.87
C SER A 63 -5.97 1.93 -16.33
N ASN A 64 -7.10 2.65 -16.38
CA ASN A 64 -8.36 2.15 -15.84
C ASN A 64 -8.98 1.02 -16.67
N HIS A 65 -8.82 1.06 -18.00
CA HIS A 65 -9.45 0.09 -18.91
C HIS A 65 -8.51 -1.04 -19.35
N HIS A 66 -7.21 -0.96 -19.02
CA HIS A 66 -6.24 -1.98 -19.41
C HIS A 66 -6.60 -3.36 -18.83
N PRO A 67 -6.61 -4.43 -19.65
CA PRO A 67 -6.97 -5.78 -19.19
C PRO A 67 -6.11 -6.28 -18.03
N GLY A 68 -4.78 -6.09 -18.09
CA GLY A 68 -3.88 -6.42 -16.99
C GLY A 68 -4.22 -5.69 -15.67
N ASN A 69 -4.66 -4.44 -15.73
CA ASN A 69 -5.10 -3.71 -14.54
C ASN A 69 -6.44 -4.23 -13.99
N LYS A 70 -7.36 -4.66 -14.85
CA LYS A 70 -8.62 -5.28 -14.42
C LYS A 70 -8.36 -6.59 -13.67
N ARG A 71 -7.54 -7.48 -14.25
CA ARG A 71 -7.14 -8.75 -13.62
C ARG A 71 -6.39 -8.53 -12.31
N PHE A 72 -5.43 -7.60 -12.29
CA PHE A 72 -4.72 -7.23 -11.07
C PHE A 72 -5.68 -6.74 -9.97
N ARG A 73 -6.66 -5.90 -10.32
CA ARG A 73 -7.65 -5.41 -9.35
C ARG A 73 -8.52 -6.53 -8.81
N GLN A 74 -8.91 -7.50 -9.62
CA GLN A 74 -9.64 -8.69 -9.17
C GLN A 74 -8.82 -9.48 -8.15
N VAL A 75 -7.57 -9.83 -8.47
CA VAL A 75 -6.67 -10.58 -7.57
C VAL A 75 -6.46 -9.83 -6.26
N VAL A 76 -6.21 -8.52 -6.32
CA VAL A 76 -6.07 -7.70 -5.11
C VAL A 76 -7.35 -7.75 -4.28
N ASP A 77 -8.52 -7.67 -4.91
CA ASP A 77 -9.81 -7.66 -4.23
C ASP A 77 -10.12 -8.99 -3.51
N GLU A 78 -9.83 -10.12 -4.16
CA GLU A 78 -9.89 -11.45 -3.55
C GLU A 78 -8.97 -11.55 -2.32
N MET A 79 -7.80 -10.94 -2.39
CA MET A 79 -6.80 -10.97 -1.32
C MET A 79 -7.01 -9.89 -0.23
N LYS A 80 -7.87 -8.89 -0.45
CA LYS A 80 -8.12 -7.81 0.52
C LYS A 80 -8.68 -8.34 1.83
N SER A 81 -9.62 -9.29 1.77
CA SER A 81 -10.22 -9.86 2.99
C SER A 81 -9.13 -10.49 3.87
N LYS A 82 -8.30 -11.36 3.28
CA LYS A 82 -7.15 -11.97 3.96
C LYS A 82 -6.15 -10.94 4.49
N TYR A 83 -5.86 -9.89 3.72
CA TYR A 83 -4.96 -8.82 4.15
C TYR A 83 -5.51 -8.03 5.35
N ARG A 84 -6.82 -7.81 5.43
CA ARG A 84 -7.49 -7.10 6.52
C ARG A 84 -7.54 -7.92 7.81
N THR A 85 -7.80 -9.22 7.71
CA THR A 85 -7.84 -10.11 8.88
C THR A 85 -6.45 -10.45 9.43
N THR A 86 -5.42 -10.32 8.60
CA THR A 86 -4.03 -10.48 9.03
C THR A 86 -3.62 -9.33 9.96
N ASN A 87 -3.12 -9.62 11.16
CA ASN A 87 -2.59 -8.61 12.08
C ASN A 87 -1.06 -8.46 12.01
N VAL A 88 -0.36 -9.51 11.59
CA VAL A 88 1.10 -9.55 11.53
C VAL A 88 1.63 -8.78 10.31
N LYS A 89 2.59 -7.87 10.52
CA LYS A 89 3.16 -7.01 9.46
C LYS A 89 3.97 -7.79 8.42
N THR A 90 4.66 -8.85 8.85
CA THR A 90 5.43 -9.74 7.96
C THR A 90 4.51 -10.42 6.95
N ASP A 91 3.36 -10.91 7.42
CA ASP A 91 2.40 -11.65 6.60
C ASP A 91 1.70 -10.73 5.59
N LYS A 92 1.38 -9.49 5.99
CA LYS A 92 0.92 -8.44 5.06
C LYS A 92 1.92 -8.18 3.94
N THR A 93 3.21 -8.20 4.27
CA THR A 93 4.29 -8.03 3.30
C THR A 93 4.40 -9.27 2.40
N ALA A 94 4.29 -10.47 2.96
CA ALA A 94 4.27 -11.72 2.22
C ALA A 94 3.09 -11.81 1.25
N LEU A 95 1.88 -11.39 1.65
CA LEU A 95 0.71 -11.31 0.78
C LEU A 95 0.95 -10.37 -0.41
N SER A 96 1.54 -9.19 -0.16
CA SER A 96 1.87 -8.24 -1.22
C SER A 96 2.91 -8.82 -2.19
N LYS A 97 3.88 -9.58 -1.67
CA LYS A 97 4.91 -10.25 -2.47
C LYS A 97 4.29 -11.37 -3.32
N ALA A 98 3.44 -12.20 -2.73
CA ALA A 98 2.78 -13.32 -3.40
C ALA A 98 1.95 -12.86 -4.61
N ILE A 99 1.26 -11.73 -4.49
CA ILE A 99 0.51 -11.14 -5.63
C ILE A 99 1.48 -10.69 -6.74
N VAL A 100 2.62 -10.07 -6.40
CA VAL A 100 3.61 -9.66 -7.40
C VAL A 100 4.22 -10.89 -8.10
N ASP A 101 4.59 -11.92 -7.33
CA ASP A 101 5.13 -13.16 -7.88
C ASP A 101 4.08 -13.86 -8.77
N TYR A 102 2.80 -13.83 -8.40
CA TYR A 102 1.71 -14.34 -9.24
C TYR A 102 1.59 -13.55 -10.55
N VAL A 103 1.69 -12.22 -10.51
CA VAL A 103 1.69 -11.37 -11.72
C VAL A 103 2.82 -11.76 -12.67
N GLU A 104 4.02 -11.91 -12.14
CA GLU A 104 5.19 -12.29 -12.92
C GLU A 104 5.05 -13.72 -13.48
N SER A 105 4.42 -14.64 -12.74
CA SER A 105 4.26 -16.04 -13.16
C SER A 105 3.44 -16.23 -14.44
N TYR A 106 2.43 -15.38 -14.69
CA TYR A 106 1.66 -15.40 -15.93
C TYR A 106 2.24 -14.46 -17.02
N GLY A 107 3.45 -13.92 -16.80
CA GLY A 107 4.15 -13.07 -17.76
C GLY A 107 3.73 -11.60 -17.74
N GLY A 108 2.99 -11.15 -16.71
CA GLY A 108 2.67 -9.75 -16.52
C GLY A 108 3.82 -8.97 -15.91
N ARG A 109 4.01 -7.72 -16.33
CA ARG A 109 4.99 -6.80 -15.73
C ARG A 109 4.33 -5.54 -15.22
N PHE A 110 4.88 -4.97 -14.15
CA PHE A 110 4.44 -3.66 -13.68
C PHE A 110 5.18 -2.58 -14.44
N LEU A 111 4.44 -1.70 -15.10
CA LEU A 111 4.97 -0.61 -15.92
C LEU A 111 4.71 0.72 -15.21
N THR A 112 5.67 1.65 -15.30
CA THR A 112 5.51 3.03 -14.83
C THR A 112 5.91 4.02 -15.91
N LYS A 113 5.19 5.12 -16.06
CA LYS A 113 5.56 6.16 -17.04
C LYS A 113 6.89 6.78 -16.63
N LYS A 114 7.83 6.89 -17.59
CA LYS A 114 9.12 7.54 -17.34
C LYS A 114 8.99 9.07 -17.26
N ASN A 115 8.16 9.68 -18.12
CA ASN A 115 8.01 11.12 -18.23
C ASN A 115 6.52 11.54 -18.32
N ALA A 116 6.23 12.78 -17.90
CA ALA A 116 4.89 13.38 -18.02
C ALA A 116 4.45 13.59 -19.48
N LYS A 117 5.41 13.79 -20.39
CA LYS A 117 5.18 14.02 -21.83
C LYS A 117 4.76 12.75 -22.61
N GLY A 118 4.73 11.58 -21.97
CA GLY A 118 4.34 10.31 -22.60
C GLY A 118 5.45 9.70 -23.48
N GLY A 119 5.23 8.48 -23.97
CA GLY A 119 6.08 7.81 -24.98
C GLY A 119 6.75 6.51 -24.51
N HIS A 120 7.17 6.43 -23.25
CA HIS A 120 7.86 5.24 -22.73
C HIS A 120 7.42 4.86 -21.31
N TYR A 121 7.28 3.56 -21.12
CA TYR A 121 7.19 2.90 -19.83
C TYR A 121 8.57 2.38 -19.40
N ARG A 122 8.75 2.32 -18.09
CA ARG A 122 9.84 1.62 -17.43
C ARG A 122 9.25 0.43 -16.69
N VAL A 123 9.89 -0.72 -16.78
CA VAL A 123 9.53 -1.85 -15.92
C VAL A 123 9.86 -1.49 -14.47
N MET A 124 8.88 -1.62 -13.58
CA MET A 124 9.05 -1.41 -12.15
C MET A 124 9.88 -2.54 -11.55
N THR A 125 10.71 -2.20 -10.57
CA THR A 125 11.41 -3.18 -9.74
C THR A 125 10.43 -3.96 -8.86
N LYS A 126 10.78 -5.18 -8.42
CA LYS A 126 9.96 -5.96 -7.47
C LYS A 126 9.56 -5.16 -6.23
N ALA A 127 10.45 -4.30 -5.72
CA ALA A 127 10.18 -3.45 -4.57
C ALA A 127 9.10 -2.39 -4.85
N GLU A 128 9.12 -1.77 -6.03
CA GLU A 128 8.10 -0.81 -6.48
C GLU A 128 6.75 -1.51 -6.72
N SER A 129 6.77 -2.66 -7.40
CA SER A 129 5.59 -3.51 -7.64
C SER A 129 4.92 -3.94 -6.32
N ARG A 130 5.73 -4.34 -5.33
CA ARG A 130 5.24 -4.68 -3.99
C ARG A 130 4.60 -3.47 -3.31
N LYS A 131 5.25 -2.30 -3.34
CA LYS A 131 4.70 -1.07 -2.74
C LYS A 131 3.35 -0.70 -3.36
N LYS A 132 3.26 -0.75 -4.70
CA LYS A 132 2.01 -0.52 -5.43
C LYS A 132 0.92 -1.51 -5.01
N THR A 133 1.28 -2.78 -4.85
CA THR A 133 0.35 -3.83 -4.40
C THR A 133 -0.10 -3.64 -2.96
N SER A 134 0.82 -3.34 -2.04
CA SER A 134 0.49 -3.01 -0.65
C SER A 134 -0.43 -1.79 -0.55
N GLN A 135 -0.24 -0.80 -1.42
CA GLN A 135 -1.13 0.36 -1.52
C GLN A 135 -2.54 -0.07 -2.00
N ALA A 136 -2.63 -0.85 -3.07
CA ALA A 136 -3.90 -1.34 -3.61
C ALA A 136 -4.68 -2.21 -2.60
N LEU A 137 -3.99 -3.02 -1.80
CA LEU A 137 -4.60 -3.83 -0.73
C LEU A 137 -5.16 -2.98 0.42
N ARG A 138 -4.56 -1.80 0.68
CA ARG A 138 -5.03 -0.85 1.70
C ARG A 138 -6.21 -0.02 1.21
N GLU A 139 -6.35 0.16 -0.10
CA GLU A 139 -7.43 0.95 -0.67
C GLU A 139 -8.79 0.25 -0.50
N THR A 140 -9.70 0.92 0.22
CA THR A 140 -11.07 0.47 0.48
C THR A 140 -12.01 0.69 -0.71
N LYS A 141 -11.49 1.12 -1.87
CA LYS A 141 -12.33 1.40 -3.02
C LYS A 141 -12.91 0.09 -3.56
N GLU A 142 -14.19 -0.13 -3.27
CA GLU A 142 -15.00 -1.18 -3.88
C GLU A 142 -14.95 -0.98 -5.40
N LEU A 143 -14.72 -2.07 -6.13
CA LEU A 143 -14.71 -2.01 -7.57
C LEU A 143 -16.16 -1.79 -8.04
N LYS A 144 -16.40 -0.67 -8.74
CA LYS A 144 -17.76 -0.28 -9.18
C LYS A 144 -18.47 -1.34 -10.04
N TRP A 145 -17.75 -2.31 -10.62
CA TRP A 145 -18.34 -3.45 -11.32
C TRP A 145 -19.07 -4.43 -10.41
N LYS A 146 -18.85 -4.41 -9.08
CA LYS A 146 -19.64 -5.18 -8.12
C LYS A 146 -21.00 -4.53 -7.80
N LEU A 147 -21.15 -3.22 -8.05
CA LEU A 147 -22.37 -2.47 -7.75
C LEU A 147 -23.38 -2.49 -8.90
N ASN A 148 -22.88 -2.64 -10.13
CA ASN A 148 -23.70 -2.89 -11.30
C ASN A 148 -23.61 -4.40 -11.53
N GLY A 149 -24.61 -5.17 -11.10
CA GLY A 149 -24.66 -6.62 -11.31
C GLY A 149 -24.42 -7.02 -12.77
N PRO A 150 -24.19 -8.32 -13.06
CA PRO A 150 -24.03 -8.78 -14.44
C PRO A 150 -25.21 -8.27 -15.27
N PRO A 151 -24.97 -7.80 -16.51
CA PRO A 151 -26.09 -7.46 -17.40
C PRO A 151 -26.96 -8.72 -17.48
N THR A 152 -28.18 -8.62 -16.96
CA THR A 152 -29.20 -9.65 -17.15
C THR A 152 -29.39 -9.82 -18.65
N PRO A 153 -29.41 -11.07 -19.16
CA PRO A 153 -29.57 -11.34 -20.58
C PRO A 153 -30.87 -10.74 -21.14
#